data_AF-A0A9E3BN96-F1
#
_entry.id   AF-A0A9E3BN96-F1
#
_cell.length_a   1.000
_cell.length_b   1.000
_cell.length_c   1.000
_cell.angle_alpha   90.00
_cell.angle_beta   90.00
_cell.angle_gamma   90.00
#
_symmetry.space_group_name_H-M   'P 1'
#
loop_
_entity.id
_entity.type
_entity.pdbx_description
1 polymer ?
#
loop_
_entity_poly.entity_id
_entity_poly.type
_entity_poly.pdbx_seq_one_letter_code
_entity_poly.pdbx_strand_id
1 'polypeptide(L)'
;MERVTYHNPDNGFCVLRVKARGRRDLMAVVGHAAAISPGEFVSATGWWTTDREHGPQFKATHLAATRPTTLEGIEKYLASGMVRDIGPVYARALVGAFGEA
;
A
#
# COMPACT_ATOMS: atom_id res chain seq x y z
N MET A 1 -0.45 -1.92 0.41
CA MET A 1 0.11 -0.92 -0.53
C MET A 1 1.43 -1.46 -1.01
N GLU A 2 1.71 -1.46 -2.31
CA GLU A 2 2.94 -2.10 -2.80
C GLU A 2 4.10 -1.13 -2.89
N ARG A 3 3.86 0.11 -3.34
CA ARG A 3 4.92 1.11 -3.53
C ARG A 3 4.40 2.54 -3.43
N VAL A 4 5.18 3.42 -2.78
CA VAL A 4 5.06 4.88 -2.91
C VAL A 4 5.77 5.29 -4.21
N THR A 5 5.07 5.85 -5.19
CA THR A 5 5.73 6.41 -6.39
C THR A 5 6.25 7.82 -6.10
N TYR A 6 5.46 8.62 -5.40
CA TYR A 6 5.79 9.98 -5.02
C TYR A 6 5.05 10.36 -3.74
N HIS A 7 5.70 11.12 -2.86
CA HIS A 7 5.08 11.76 -1.70
C HIS A 7 5.72 13.13 -1.50
N ASN A 8 4.90 14.16 -1.43
CA ASN A 8 5.28 15.49 -1.05
C ASN A 8 4.97 15.67 0.45
N PRO A 9 5.98 15.83 1.31
CA PRO A 9 5.77 15.95 2.76
C PRO A 9 5.13 17.28 3.18
N ASP A 10 5.23 18.33 2.35
CA ASP A 10 4.77 19.68 2.72
C ASP A 10 3.25 19.81 2.62
N ASN A 11 2.64 19.16 1.62
CA ASN A 11 1.19 19.20 1.38
C ASN A 11 0.51 17.83 1.45
N GLY A 12 1.29 16.76 1.66
CA GLY A 12 0.81 15.38 1.75
C GLY A 12 0.41 14.75 0.41
N PHE A 13 0.59 15.43 -0.73
CA PHE A 13 0.26 14.86 -2.03
C PHE A 13 1.04 13.57 -2.27
N CYS A 14 0.35 12.51 -2.70
CA CYS A 14 0.98 11.22 -2.93
C CYS A 14 0.43 10.53 -4.19
N VAL A 15 1.31 9.76 -4.81
CA VAL A 15 0.99 8.82 -5.89
C VAL A 15 1.40 7.43 -5.45
N LEU A 16 0.43 6.54 -5.30
CA LEU A 16 0.60 5.21 -4.74
C LEU A 16 0.33 4.15 -5.79
N ARG A 17 1.07 3.04 -5.71
CA ARG A 17 0.75 1.82 -6.47
C ARG A 17 0.14 0.81 -5.51
N VAL A 18 -1.14 0.54 -5.73
CA VAL A 18 -1.96 -0.31 -4.85
C VAL A 18 -2.42 -1.54 -5.61
N LYS A 19 -2.29 -2.71 -4.99
CA LYS A 19 -2.92 -3.94 -5.45
C LYS A 19 -4.35 -3.98 -4.94
N ALA A 20 -5.33 -3.83 -5.82
CA ALA A 20 -6.74 -4.04 -5.45
C ALA A 20 -7.12 -5.50 -5.55
N ARG A 21 -8.01 -5.96 -4.66
CA ARG A 21 -8.57 -7.31 -4.71
C ARG A 21 -9.30 -7.50 -6.04
N GLY A 22 -9.04 -8.63 -6.70
CA GLY A 22 -9.64 -8.96 -8.01
C GLY A 22 -9.00 -8.30 -9.23
N ARG A 23 -7.92 -7.50 -9.07
CA ARG A 23 -7.15 -6.95 -10.19
C ARG A 23 -5.75 -7.56 -10.27
N ARG A 24 -5.33 -7.91 -11.48
CA ARG A 24 -3.97 -8.43 -11.73
C ARG A 24 -2.93 -7.31 -11.66
N ASP A 25 -3.23 -6.13 -12.17
CA ASP A 25 -2.27 -5.04 -12.20
C ASP A 25 -2.39 -4.12 -10.99
N LEU A 26 -1.28 -3.45 -10.67
CA LEU A 26 -1.29 -2.36 -9.71
C LEU A 26 -2.04 -1.18 -10.30
N MET A 27 -2.89 -0.56 -9.49
CA MET A 27 -3.55 0.69 -9.84
C MET A 27 -2.80 1.87 -9.23
N ALA A 28 -2.83 2.99 -9.94
CA ALA A 28 -2.37 4.27 -9.42
C ALA A 28 -3.48 4.89 -8.59
N VAL A 29 -3.18 5.26 -7.35
CA VAL A 29 -4.05 6.04 -6.47
C VAL A 29 -3.38 7.38 -6.23
N VAL A 30 -4.10 8.47 -6.47
CA VAL A 30 -3.62 9.84 -6.27
C VAL A 30 -4.48 10.51 -5.22
N GLY A 31 -3.86 11.12 -4.22
CA GLY A 31 -4.57 11.77 -3.12
C GLY A 31 -3.62 12.49 -2.18
N HIS A 32 -4.11 12.82 -0.99
CA HIS A 32 -3.31 13.46 0.05
C HIS A 32 -3.31 12.60 1.32
N ALA A 33 -2.13 12.39 1.89
CA ALA A 33 -1.95 11.73 3.17
C ALA A 33 -0.75 12.32 3.93
N ALA A 34 -0.93 12.54 5.23
CA ALA A 34 0.10 13.11 6.09
C ALA A 34 1.33 12.19 6.24
N ALA A 35 1.09 10.88 6.36
CA ALA A 35 2.14 9.87 6.39
C ALA A 35 1.62 8.60 5.72
N ILE A 36 2.43 8.02 4.84
CA ILE A 36 2.15 6.75 4.17
C ILE A 36 3.45 5.95 4.09
N SER A 37 3.39 4.70 4.53
CA SER A 37 4.47 3.74 4.35
C SER A 37 4.04 2.63 3.39
N PRO A 38 4.96 2.08 2.56
CA PRO A 38 4.65 0.87 1.82
C PRO A 38 4.20 -0.25 2.77
N GLY A 39 3.48 -1.23 2.25
CA GLY A 39 2.95 -2.35 3.03
C GLY A 39 1.73 -2.04 3.91
N GLU A 40 1.38 -0.78 4.17
CA GLU A 40 0.11 -0.43 4.82
C GLU A 40 -1.09 -0.77 3.93
N PHE A 41 -2.24 -1.14 4.50
CA PHE A 41 -3.48 -1.16 3.76
C PHE A 41 -3.94 0.26 3.48
N VAL A 42 -4.48 0.48 2.29
CA VAL A 42 -4.97 1.78 1.89
C VAL A 42 -6.46 1.65 1.61
N SER A 43 -7.25 2.42 2.35
CA SER A 43 -8.67 2.65 2.06
C SER A 43 -8.80 4.01 1.40
N ALA A 44 -9.49 4.05 0.26
CA ALA A 44 -9.64 5.27 -0.52
C ALA A 44 -11.06 5.41 -1.05
N THR A 45 -11.61 6.62 -0.95
CA THR A 45 -12.91 6.99 -1.53
C THR A 45 -12.69 8.11 -2.53
N GLY A 46 -13.36 8.03 -3.67
CA GLY A 46 -13.16 8.95 -4.77
C GLY A 46 -13.67 8.39 -6.09
N TRP A 47 -13.04 8.78 -7.20
CA TRP A 47 -13.48 8.40 -8.54
C TRP A 47 -12.32 8.00 -9.44
N TRP A 48 -12.65 7.22 -10.46
CA TRP A 48 -11.73 6.89 -11.54
C TRP A 48 -11.58 8.06 -12.49
N THR A 49 -10.34 8.33 -12.89
CA THR A 49 -10.00 9.32 -13.89
C THR A 49 -8.89 8.77 -14.79
N THR A 50 -8.77 9.30 -16.00
CA THR A 50 -7.69 8.95 -16.92
C THR A 50 -6.87 10.19 -17.16
N ASP A 51 -5.63 10.16 -16.66
CA ASP A 51 -4.66 11.20 -16.93
C ASP A 51 -4.07 11.01 -18.35
N ARG A 52 -3.79 12.12 -19.04
CA ARG A 52 -3.32 12.07 -20.44
C ARG A 52 -1.89 11.53 -20.56
N GLU A 53 -1.06 11.71 -19.55
CA GLU A 53 0.35 11.32 -19.54
C GLU A 53 0.55 9.99 -18.79
N HIS A 54 -0.22 9.76 -17.73
CA HIS A 54 -0.02 8.64 -16.81
C HIS A 54 -1.13 7.57 -16.86
N GLY A 55 -2.17 7.77 -17.68
CA GLY A 55 -3.24 6.79 -17.88
C GLY A 55 -4.22 6.67 -16.72
N PRO A 56 -4.86 5.49 -16.52
CA PRO A 56 -5.92 5.31 -15.53
C PRO A 56 -5.42 5.45 -14.08
N GLN A 57 -6.09 6.30 -13.32
CA GLN A 57 -5.81 6.59 -11.91
C GLN A 57 -7.10 6.63 -11.10
N PHE A 58 -7.00 6.32 -9.81
CA PHE A 58 -8.06 6.56 -8.85
C PHE A 58 -7.75 7.83 -8.07
N LYS A 59 -8.55 8.88 -8.25
CA LYS A 59 -8.41 10.15 -7.53
C LYS A 59 -9.18 10.06 -6.22
N ALA A 60 -8.45 9.99 -5.12
CA ALA A 60 -8.99 9.87 -3.77
C ALA A 60 -9.29 11.25 -3.19
N THR A 61 -10.52 11.47 -2.74
CA THR A 61 -10.88 12.61 -1.86
C THR A 61 -10.58 12.31 -0.41
N HIS A 62 -10.70 11.04 -0.03
CA HIS A 62 -10.34 10.55 1.29
C HIS A 62 -9.40 9.37 1.12
N LEU A 63 -8.29 9.40 1.85
CA LEU A 63 -7.25 8.40 1.81
C LEU A 63 -6.80 8.10 3.24
N ALA A 64 -6.94 6.85 3.65
CA ALA A 64 -6.49 6.38 4.95
C ALA A 64 -5.54 5.21 4.77
N ALA A 65 -4.38 5.29 5.42
CA ALA A 65 -3.46 4.19 5.54
C ALA A 65 -3.66 3.53 6.91
N THR A 66 -3.93 2.23 6.91
CA THR A 66 -4.05 1.42 8.11
C THR A 66 -2.94 0.39 8.12
N ARG A 67 -2.30 0.23 9.28
CA ARG A 67 -1.36 -0.87 9.47
C ARG A 67 -2.09 -2.20 9.27
N PRO A 68 -1.45 -3.20 8.65
CA PRO A 68 -2.04 -4.53 8.58
C PRO A 68 -2.26 -5.06 9.99
N THR A 69 -3.53 -5.29 10.34
CA THR A 69 -3.94 -5.93 11.61
C THR A 69 -4.17 -7.42 11.46
N THR A 70 -4.22 -7.93 10.22
CA THR A 70 -4.37 -9.35 9.94
C THR A 70 -3.01 -10.01 9.83
N LEU A 71 -2.89 -11.25 10.35
CA LEU A 71 -1.70 -12.09 10.20
C LEU A 71 -1.24 -12.18 8.75
N GLU A 72 -2.19 -12.40 7.83
CA GLU A 72 -1.90 -12.49 6.40
C GLU A 72 -1.37 -11.16 5.83
N GLY A 73 -1.86 -10.03 6.32
CA GLY A 73 -1.38 -8.70 5.94
C GLY A 73 0.04 -8.43 6.45
N ILE A 74 0.34 -8.85 7.68
CA ILE A 74 1.67 -8.73 8.30
C ILE A 74 2.65 -9.66 7.57
N GLU A 75 2.26 -10.87 7.21
CA GLU A 75 3.10 -11.81 6.47
C GLU A 75 3.46 -11.24 5.09
N LYS A 76 2.46 -10.76 4.33
CA LYS A 76 2.69 -10.11 3.04
C LYS A 76 3.55 -8.86 3.15
N TYR A 77 3.35 -8.07 4.20
CA TYR A 77 4.17 -6.89 4.51
C TYR A 77 5.64 -7.26 4.66
N LEU A 78 5.94 -8.24 5.52
CA LEU A 78 7.30 -8.70 5.79
C LEU A 78 7.92 -9.34 4.53
N ALA A 79 7.14 -10.12 3.78
CA ALA A 79 7.57 -10.79 2.57
C ALA A 79 7.83 -9.84 1.38
N SER A 80 7.41 -8.58 1.46
CA SER A 80 7.51 -7.61 0.37
C SER A 80 8.94 -7.12 0.08
N GLY A 81 9.91 -7.51 0.90
CA GLY A 81 11.30 -7.04 0.80
C GLY A 81 11.51 -5.64 1.39
N MET A 82 10.54 -5.12 2.14
CA MET A 82 10.71 -3.89 2.89
C MET A 82 11.82 -3.99 3.95
N VAL A 83 11.88 -5.13 4.65
CA VAL A 83 12.97 -5.43 5.56
C VAL A 83 13.99 -6.26 4.80
N ARG A 84 15.23 -5.79 4.78
CA ARG A 84 16.34 -6.48 4.12
C ARG A 84 16.44 -7.91 4.67
N ASP A 85 16.59 -8.87 3.76
CA ASP A 85 16.74 -10.31 4.05
C ASP A 85 15.50 -11.02 4.59
N ILE A 86 14.35 -10.34 4.73
CA ILE A 86 13.08 -10.97 5.06
C ILE A 86 12.31 -11.31 3.79
N GLY A 87 12.54 -12.54 3.32
CA GLY A 87 11.76 -13.15 2.24
C GLY A 87 10.47 -13.83 2.75
N PRO A 88 9.64 -14.37 1.84
CA PRO A 88 8.37 -15.01 2.18
C PRO A 88 8.47 -16.10 3.24
N VAL A 89 9.57 -16.87 3.23
CA VAL A 89 9.81 -17.95 4.19
C VAL A 89 9.99 -17.40 5.61
N TYR A 90 10.83 -16.37 5.77
CA TYR A 90 11.05 -15.74 7.08
C TYR A 90 9.83 -14.97 7.56
N ALA A 91 9.13 -14.29 6.65
CA ALA A 91 7.87 -13.61 6.96
C ALA A 91 6.84 -14.58 7.57
N ARG A 92 6.64 -15.74 6.95
CA ARG A 92 5.74 -16.78 7.45
C ARG A 92 6.18 -17.33 8.81
N ALA A 93 7.48 -17.55 9.00
CA ALA A 93 8.02 -18.01 10.28
C ALA A 93 7.82 -16.98 11.41
N LEU A 94 8.04 -15.69 11.13
CA LEU A 94 7.84 -14.60 12.10
C LEU A 94 6.37 -14.45 12.48
N VAL A 95 5.47 -14.47 11.50
CA VAL A 95 4.03 -14.39 11.78
C VAL A 95 3.53 -15.65 12.51
N GLY A 96 4.04 -16.83 12.17
CA GLY A 96 3.70 -18.07 12.88
C GLY A 96 4.21 -18.10 14.33
N ALA A 97 5.36 -17.49 14.61
CA ALA A 97 5.96 -17.47 15.95
C ALA A 97 5.40 -16.36 16.86
N PHE A 98 4.99 -15.21 16.28
CA PHE A 98 4.67 -13.99 17.04
C PHE A 98 3.32 -13.35 16.70
N GLY A 99 2.56 -13.92 15.76
CA GLY A 99 1.35 -13.31 15.24
C GLY A 99 0.15 -13.29 16.19
N GLU A 100 0.11 -14.21 17.17
CA GLU A 100 -0.96 -14.25 18.16
C GLU A 100 -0.48 -13.63 19.48
N ALA A 101 -0.99 -12.42 19.77
CA ALA A 101 -1.04 -11.78 21.09
C ALA A 101 -2.29 -10.90 21.19
#